data_AF-A0D9L7-F1
#
_entry.id   AF-A0D9L7-F1
#
_cell.length_a   1.000
_cell.length_b   1.000
_cell.length_c   1.000
_cell.angle_alpha   90.00
_cell.angle_beta   90.00
_cell.angle_gamma   90.00
#
_symmetry.space_group_name_H-M   'P 1'
#
loop_
_entity.id
_entity.type
_entity.pdbx_description
1 polymer ?
#
loop_
_entity_poly.entity_id
_entity_poly.type
_entity_poly.pdbx_seq_one_letter_code
_entity_poly.pdbx_strand_id
1 'polypeptide(L)'
;MDKSVLKLYKQILRAGNQFKDYNFREYVIRRAKQDFRELQINPDLKNKVFEKYTTELEVIKRQAIVQNLYYQTNHIIEQKQCNI
;
A
#
# COMPACT_ATOMS: atom_id res chain seq x y z
N MET A 1 -14.39 13.47 2.51
CA MET A 1 -12.95 13.46 2.15
C MET A 1 -12.76 14.15 0.80
N ASP A 2 -11.74 14.99 0.66
CA ASP A 2 -11.42 15.70 -0.59
C ASP A 2 -11.15 14.73 -1.76
N LYS A 3 -11.57 15.10 -2.99
CA LYS A 3 -11.40 14.30 -4.21
C LYS A 3 -9.92 14.03 -4.52
N SER A 4 -9.03 15.00 -4.24
CA SER A 4 -7.59 14.86 -4.43
C SER A 4 -6.99 13.78 -3.52
N VAL A 5 -7.34 13.79 -2.24
CA VAL A 5 -6.95 12.81 -1.22
C VAL A 5 -7.47 11.42 -1.58
N LEU A 6 -8.71 11.31 -2.04
CA LEU A 6 -9.29 10.02 -2.49
C LEU A 6 -8.56 9.46 -3.72
N LYS A 7 -8.14 10.32 -4.65
CA LYS A 7 -7.36 9.91 -5.81
C LYS A 7 -6.00 9.36 -5.38
N LEU A 8 -5.30 10.06 -4.50
CA LEU A 8 -4.01 9.63 -3.97
C LEU A 8 -4.12 8.30 -3.21
N TYR A 9 -5.13 8.17 -2.34
CA TYR A 9 -5.41 6.92 -1.63
C TYR A 9 -5.57 5.73 -2.58
N LYS A 10 -6.40 5.88 -3.63
CA LYS A 10 -6.59 4.83 -4.64
C LYS A 10 -5.30 4.49 -5.39
N GLN A 11 -4.45 5.48 -5.66
CA GLN A 11 -3.15 5.25 -6.31
C GLN A 11 -2.23 4.44 -5.41
N ILE A 12 -2.15 4.76 -4.11
CA ILE A 12 -1.36 4.00 -3.14
C ILE A 12 -1.86 2.56 -3.02
N LEU A 13 -3.17 2.35 -2.90
CA LEU A 13 -3.73 1.00 -2.84
C LEU A 13 -3.42 0.20 -4.11
N ARG A 14 -3.51 0.83 -5.28
CA ARG A 14 -3.15 0.18 -6.55
C ARG A 14 -1.67 -0.19 -6.60
N ALA A 15 -0.78 0.69 -6.16
CA ALA A 15 0.65 0.41 -6.09
C ALA A 15 0.96 -0.70 -5.07
N GLY A 16 0.33 -0.68 -3.89
CA GLY A 16 0.45 -1.73 -2.87
C GLY A 16 -0.02 -3.11 -3.34
N ASN A 17 -1.04 -3.16 -4.21
CA ASN A 17 -1.48 -4.43 -4.80
C ASN A 17 -0.54 -5.00 -5.86
N GLN A 18 0.48 -4.24 -6.31
CA GLN A 18 1.46 -4.75 -7.27
C GLN A 18 2.53 -5.63 -6.62
N PHE A 19 2.67 -5.62 -5.29
CA PHE A 19 3.61 -6.49 -4.59
C PHE A 19 3.12 -7.94 -4.64
N LYS A 20 3.99 -8.86 -5.08
CA LYS A 20 3.72 -10.29 -5.07
C LYS A 20 3.73 -10.86 -3.66
N ASP A 21 4.70 -10.47 -2.84
CA ASP A 21 4.77 -10.87 -1.43
C ASP A 21 3.59 -10.33 -0.61
N TYR A 22 2.90 -11.26 0.06
CA TYR A 22 1.83 -10.99 1.03
C TYR A 22 2.16 -9.85 2.00
N ASN A 23 3.30 -9.93 2.67
CA ASN A 23 3.62 -9.10 3.81
C ASN A 23 3.76 -7.64 3.38
N PHE A 24 4.41 -7.41 2.23
CA PHE A 24 4.55 -6.07 1.67
C PHE A 24 3.22 -5.51 1.19
N ARG A 25 2.44 -6.32 0.46
CA ARG A 25 1.11 -5.91 -0.02
C ARG A 25 0.20 -5.51 1.13
N GLU A 26 0.06 -6.38 2.12
CA GLU A 26 -0.81 -6.13 3.27
C GLU A 26 -0.28 -5.01 4.16
N TYR A 27 1.04 -4.89 4.34
CA TYR A 27 1.62 -3.78 5.10
C TYR A 27 1.27 -2.43 4.47
N VAL A 28 1.52 -2.27 3.15
CA VAL A 28 1.25 -1.01 2.44
C VAL A 28 -0.25 -0.67 2.50
N ILE A 29 -1.12 -1.67 2.25
CA ILE A 29 -2.58 -1.47 2.28
C ILE A 29 -3.05 -1.10 3.69
N ARG A 30 -2.57 -1.80 4.73
CA ARG A 30 -2.95 -1.56 6.12
C ARG A 30 -2.46 -0.19 6.60
N ARG A 31 -1.21 0.17 6.31
CA ARG A 31 -0.64 1.47 6.68
C ARG A 31 -1.39 2.61 6.00
N ALA A 32 -1.66 2.50 4.70
CA ALA A 32 -2.46 3.49 3.99
C ALA A 32 -3.87 3.61 4.58
N LYS A 33 -4.54 2.49 4.87
CA LYS A 33 -5.87 2.52 5.53
C LYS A 33 -5.83 3.22 6.89
N GLN A 34 -4.80 2.96 7.69
CA GLN A 34 -4.64 3.59 9.01
C GLN A 34 -4.46 5.10 8.89
N ASP A 35 -3.46 5.54 8.13
CA ASP A 35 -3.12 6.97 8.02
C ASP A 35 -4.28 7.78 7.40
N PHE A 36 -4.99 7.23 6.40
CA PHE A 36 -6.15 7.88 5.81
C PHE A 36 -7.38 7.85 6.72
N ARG A 37 -7.52 6.85 7.61
CA ARG A 37 -8.56 6.86 8.65
C ARG A 37 -8.28 7.92 9.71
N GLU A 38 -7.02 8.05 10.14
CA GLU A 38 -6.59 9.11 11.05
C GLU A 38 -6.88 10.49 10.46
N LEU A 39 -6.67 10.68 9.15
CA LEU A 39 -7.03 11.90 8.44
C LEU A 39 -8.56 12.19 8.43
N GLN A 40 -9.42 11.17 8.46
CA GLN A 40 -10.86 11.39 8.57
C GLN A 40 -11.26 11.92 9.95
N ILE A 41 -10.54 11.50 10.99
CA ILE A 41 -10.77 11.90 12.38
C ILE A 41 -10.17 13.30 12.62
N ASN A 42 -8.97 13.55 12.08
CA ASN A 42 -8.21 14.78 12.26
C ASN A 42 -7.91 15.45 10.90
N PRO A 43 -8.82 16.31 10.39
CA PRO A 43 -8.64 16.97 9.09
C PRO A 43 -7.38 17.86 8.98
N ASP A 44 -6.86 18.36 10.10
CA ASP A 44 -5.66 19.21 10.14
C ASP A 44 -4.39 18.49 9.64
N LEU A 45 -4.38 17.16 9.68
CA LEU A 45 -3.27 16.34 9.18
C LEU A 45 -3.23 16.25 7.65
N LYS A 46 -4.21 16.84 6.94
CA LYS A 46 -4.37 16.72 5.48
C LYS A 46 -3.09 17.01 4.71
N ASN A 47 -2.47 18.16 4.94
CA ASN A 47 -1.30 18.57 4.17
C ASN A 47 -0.11 17.64 4.43
N LYS A 48 0.11 17.25 5.69
CA LYS A 48 1.17 16.33 6.09
C LYS A 48 1.00 14.94 5.48
N VAL A 49 -0.21 14.37 5.55
CA VAL A 49 -0.51 13.06 4.97
C VAL A 49 -0.41 13.11 3.44
N PHE A 50 -0.90 14.18 2.82
CA PHE A 50 -0.84 14.33 1.38
C PHE A 50 0.61 14.41 0.87
N GLU A 51 1.45 15.25 1.47
CA GLU A 51 2.87 15.38 1.10
C GLU A 51 3.67 14.11 1.35
N LYS A 52 3.40 13.41 2.47
CA LYS A 52 3.99 12.10 2.75
C LYS A 52 3.66 11.11 1.63
N TYR A 53 2.38 10.94 1.30
CA TYR A 53 1.98 9.91 0.33
C TYR A 53 2.27 10.28 -1.13
N THR A 54 2.43 11.56 -1.48
CA THR A 54 2.90 11.94 -2.83
C THR A 54 4.34 11.51 -3.06
N THR A 55 5.21 11.66 -2.05
CA THR A 55 6.61 11.20 -2.14
C THR A 55 6.70 9.68 -2.05
N GLU A 56 5.96 9.07 -1.11
CA GLU A 56 5.97 7.61 -0.91
C GLU A 56 5.38 6.84 -2.10
N LEU A 57 4.43 7.40 -2.87
CA LEU A 57 3.84 6.71 -4.03
C LEU A 57 4.90 6.22 -5.01
N GLU A 58 5.89 7.05 -5.34
CA GLU A 58 6.95 6.68 -6.27
C GLU A 58 7.94 5.68 -5.66
N VAL A 59 8.15 5.76 -4.35
CA VAL A 59 8.96 4.78 -3.61
C VAL A 59 8.29 3.41 -3.63
N ILE A 60 6.99 3.35 -3.31
CA ILE A 60 6.20 2.12 -3.28
C ILE A 60 6.20 1.46 -4.67
N LYS A 61 6.03 2.23 -5.75
CA LYS A 61 6.10 1.71 -7.12
C LYS A 61 7.47 1.07 -7.43
N ARG A 62 8.57 1.76 -7.10
CA ARG A 62 9.93 1.22 -7.32
C ARG A 62 10.18 -0.03 -6.48
N GLN A 63 9.75 -0.01 -5.23
CA GLN A 63 9.87 -1.16 -4.32
C GLN A 63 9.08 -2.37 -4.82
N ALA A 64 7.89 -2.17 -5.38
CA ALA A 64 7.11 -3.25 -5.98
C ALA A 64 7.89 -3.89 -7.14
N ILE A 65 8.50 -3.09 -8.02
CA ILE A 65 9.29 -3.61 -9.14
C ILE A 65 10.51 -4.40 -8.64
N VAL A 66 11.30 -3.83 -7.73
CA VAL A 66 12.51 -4.47 -7.20
C VAL A 66 12.17 -5.75 -6.47
N GLN A 67 11.19 -5.72 -5.57
CA GLN A 67 10.80 -6.90 -4.81
C GLN A 67 10.27 -8.00 -5.75
N ASN A 68 9.44 -7.65 -6.73
CA ASN A 68 8.88 -8.62 -7.67
C ASN A 68 9.93 -9.28 -8.58
N LEU A 69 11.08 -8.62 -8.81
CA LEU A 69 12.21 -9.17 -9.57
C LEU A 69 12.90 -10.30 -8.80
N TYR A 70 13.01 -10.16 -7.48
CA TYR A 70 13.65 -11.14 -6.60
C TYR A 70 12.66 -12.09 -5.91
N TYR A 71 11.37 -11.93 -6.17
CA TYR A 71 10.33 -12.80 -5.59
C TYR A 71 10.29 -14.15 -6.32
N GLN A 72 10.77 -15.21 -5.66
CA GLN A 72 10.92 -16.54 -6.25
C GLN A 72 9.77 -17.49 -5.92
N THR A 73 9.29 -17.51 -4.68
CA THR A 73 8.27 -18.46 -4.22
C THR A 73 7.29 -17.82 -3.25
N ASN A 74 6.03 -18.23 -3.34
CA ASN A 74 5.01 -17.82 -2.38
C ASN A 74 5.35 -18.30 -0.98
N HIS A 75 5.14 -17.44 0.01
CA HIS A 75 5.25 -17.81 1.42
C HIS A 75 4.25 -18.92 1.76
N ILE A 76 4.55 -19.72 2.77
CA ILE A 76 3.69 -20.84 3.23
C ILE A 76 2.25 -20.36 3.53
N ILE A 77 2.12 -19.11 4.00
CA ILE A 77 0.84 -18.45 4.32
C ILE A 77 -0.03 -18.22 3.07
N GLU A 78 0.58 -18.13 1.88
CA GLU A 78 -0.10 -17.95 0.59
C GLU A 78 -0.28 -19.27 -0.18
N GLN A 79 0.30 -20.37 0.28
CA GLN A 79 0.10 -21.68 -0.34
C GLN A 79 -1.36 -22.10 -0.08
N LYS A 80 -2.16 -22.20 -1.15
CA LYS A 80 -3.46 -22.86 -1.07
C LYS A 80 -3.21 -24.26 -0.54
N GLN A 81 -3.80 -24.59 0.61
CA GLN A 81 -3.80 -25.97 1.11
C GLN A 81 -4.24 -26.88 -0.03
N CYS A 82 -3.34 -27.74 -0.50
CA CYS A 82 -3.74 -28.91 -1.25
C CYS A 82 -4.52 -29.76 -0.26
N ASN A 83 -5.85 -29.73 -0.35
CA ASN A 83 -6.69 -30.75 0.26
C ASN A 83 -6.31 -32.07 -0.41
N ILE A 84 -5.58 -32.91 0.34
CA ILE A 84 -5.36 -34.33 0.02
C ILE A 84 -6.56 -35.11 0.53
#